data_AF-A0A7V9SIF8-F1
#
_entry.id   AF-A0A7V9SIF8-F1
#
_cell.length_a   1.000
_cell.length_b   1.000
_cell.length_c   1.000
_cell.angle_alpha   90.00
_cell.angle_beta   90.00
_cell.angle_gamma   90.00
#
_symmetry.space_group_name_H-M   'P 1'
#
loop_
_entity.id
_entity.type
_entity.pdbx_description
1 polymer ?
#
loop_
_entity_poly.entity_id
_entity_poly.type
_entity_poly.pdbx_seq_one_letter_code
_entity_poly.pdbx_strand_id
1 'polypeptide(L)'
;MHPIDWLIVVVYITWIVWDGLRRTKASTEIEGYFLANRSLPWWAVGLSVMATQLSAITLVGTTGQGYADGLRFVQFYYGLPLAMIILSVTLVPFFHRARVFTAYEYLERRFDV
;
A
#
# COMPACT_ATOMS: atom_id res chain seq x y z
N MET A 1 -8.77 15.20 25.91
CA MET A 1 -7.83 15.51 24.82
C MET A 1 -7.18 16.83 25.16
N HIS A 2 -5.89 16.80 25.45
CA HIS A 2 -5.12 17.98 25.80
C HIS A 2 -5.01 18.89 24.56
N PRO A 3 -4.92 20.23 24.70
CA PRO A 3 -4.76 21.13 23.55
C PRO A 3 -3.58 20.76 22.63
N ILE A 4 -2.56 20.10 23.18
CA ILE A 4 -1.40 19.61 22.43
C ILE A 4 -1.75 18.46 21.47
N ASP A 5 -2.71 17.61 21.83
CA ASP A 5 -3.14 16.49 20.99
C ASP A 5 -3.79 17.03 19.69
N TRP A 6 -4.64 18.05 19.85
CA TRP A 6 -5.25 18.76 18.73
C TRP A 6 -4.23 19.45 17.85
N LEU A 7 -3.23 20.10 18.46
CA LEU A 7 -2.14 20.72 17.70
C LEU A 7 -1.40 19.70 16.82
N ILE A 8 -1.05 18.54 17.38
CA ILE A 8 -0.36 17.47 16.64
C ILE A 8 -1.21 16.98 15.47
N VAL A 9 -2.50 16.72 15.69
CA VAL A 9 -3.42 16.27 14.63
C VAL A 9 -3.53 17.30 13.51
N VAL A 10 -3.72 18.57 13.84
CA VAL A 10 -3.84 19.65 12.84
C VAL A 10 -2.56 19.81 12.04
N VAL A 11 -1.39 19.79 12.70
CA VAL A 11 -0.09 19.87 12.02
C VAL A 11 0.12 18.68 11.09
N TYR A 12 -0.19 17.46 11.54
CA TYR A 12 -0.05 16.24 10.75
C TYR A 12 -0.93 16.24 9.49
N ILE A 13 -2.21 16.59 9.63
CA ILE A 13 -3.15 16.66 8.49
C ILE A 13 -2.70 17.74 7.51
N THR A 14 -2.33 18.92 8.01
CA THR A 14 -1.86 20.03 7.17
C THR A 14 -0.62 19.64 6.38
N TRP A 15 0.33 18.95 7.03
CA TRP A 15 1.54 18.45 6.38
C TRP A 15 1.24 17.44 5.27
N ILE A 16 0.33 16.48 5.50
CA ILE A 16 -0.08 15.51 4.47
C ILE A 16 -0.69 16.22 3.25
N VAL A 17 -1.62 17.15 3.48
CA VAL A 17 -2.28 17.88 2.40
C VAL A 17 -1.26 18.71 1.63
N TRP A 18 -0.34 19.38 2.32
CA TRP A 18 0.72 20.16 1.71
C TRP A 18 1.68 19.31 0.87
N ASP A 19 2.15 18.16 1.38
CA ASP A 19 3.02 17.24 0.63
C ASP A 19 2.30 16.65 -0.60
N GLY A 20 1.03 16.27 -0.44
CA GLY A 20 0.19 15.79 -1.53
C GLY A 20 0.05 16.81 -2.66
N LEU A 21 -0.32 18.05 -2.34
CA LEU A 21 -0.46 19.14 -3.32
C LEU A 21 0.85 19.49 -4.01
N ARG A 22 1.98 19.41 -3.29
CA ARG A 22 3.30 19.65 -3.85
C ARG A 22 3.67 18.57 -4.89
N ARG A 23 3.36 17.31 -4.60
CA ARG A 23 3.64 16.17 -5.50
C ARG A 23 2.72 16.15 -6.74
N THR A 24 1.46 16.58 -6.62
CA THR A 24 0.53 16.64 -7.76
C THR A 24 1.03 17.56 -8.89
N LYS A 25 1.76 18.64 -8.56
CA LYS A 25 2.29 19.58 -9.55
C LYS A 25 3.49 19.04 -10.35
N ALA A 26 4.10 17.94 -9.91
CA ALA A 26 5.32 17.41 -10.52
C ALA A 26 5.06 16.41 -11.66
N SER A 27 3.82 15.93 -11.83
CA SER A 27 3.50 14.83 -12.76
C SER A 27 2.63 15.31 -13.92
N THR A 28 3.25 15.68 -15.04
CA THR A 28 2.53 16.05 -16.29
C THR A 28 2.14 14.84 -17.15
N GLU A 29 2.74 13.68 -16.90
CA GLU A 29 2.55 12.44 -17.66
C GLU A 29 1.82 11.38 -16.81
N ILE A 30 0.81 10.71 -17.38
CA ILE A 30 0.01 9.66 -16.70
C ILE A 30 0.91 8.51 -16.21
N GLU A 31 1.94 8.14 -16.99
CA GLU A 31 2.92 7.12 -16.61
C GLU A 31 3.78 7.55 -15.41
N GLY A 32 4.13 8.84 -15.34
CA GLY A 32 4.81 9.42 -14.18
C GLY A 32 3.95 9.45 -12.92
N TYR A 33 2.63 9.59 -13.08
CA TYR A 33 1.68 9.59 -11.96
C TYR A 33 1.37 8.19 -11.41
N PHE A 34 1.10 7.21 -12.29
CA PHE A 34 0.71 5.85 -11.88
C PHE A 34 1.87 4.87 -11.72
N LEU A 35 2.91 4.95 -12.57
CA LEU A 35 4.05 4.04 -12.54
C LEU A 35 5.31 4.68 -11.96
N ALA A 36 5.30 5.98 -11.65
CA ALA A 36 6.48 6.73 -11.23
C ALA A 36 7.68 6.50 -12.18
N ASN A 37 7.41 6.43 -13.49
CA ASN A 37 8.38 6.09 -14.55
C ASN A 37 9.17 4.80 -14.28
N ARG A 38 8.60 3.87 -13.49
CA ARG A 38 9.25 2.61 -13.07
C ARG A 38 10.62 2.81 -12.38
N SER A 39 10.84 4.00 -11.84
CA SER A 39 12.13 4.43 -11.27
C SER A 39 12.22 4.29 -9.76
N LEU A 40 11.14 3.87 -9.10
CA LEU A 40 11.10 3.71 -7.65
C LEU A 40 12.03 2.59 -7.20
N PRO A 41 12.87 2.83 -6.17
CA PRO A 41 13.71 1.79 -5.62
C PRO A 41 12.86 0.75 -4.88
N TRP A 42 13.31 -0.50 -4.89
CA TRP A 42 12.57 -1.65 -4.35
C TRP A 42 12.15 -1.48 -2.88
N TRP A 43 12.97 -0.80 -2.07
CA TRP A 43 12.67 -0.56 -0.66
C TRP A 43 11.51 0.42 -0.48
N ALA A 44 11.40 1.44 -1.34
CA ALA A 44 10.30 2.41 -1.29
C ALA A 44 8.98 1.74 -1.69
N VAL A 45 9.03 0.88 -2.72
CA VAL A 45 7.88 0.06 -3.12
C VAL A 45 7.47 -0.89 -1.99
N GLY A 46 8.43 -1.59 -1.37
CA GLY A 46 8.16 -2.50 -0.25
C GLY A 46 7.52 -1.80 0.95
N LEU A 47 8.06 -0.64 1.35
CA LEU A 47 7.48 0.16 2.43
C LEU A 47 6.07 0.65 2.08
N SER A 48 5.84 1.08 0.84
CA SER A 48 4.51 1.50 0.40
C SER A 48 3.51 0.36 0.46
N VAL A 49 3.89 -0.85 0.02
CA VAL A 49 3.00 -2.03 0.09
C VAL A 49 2.67 -2.37 1.54
N MET A 50 3.65 -2.35 2.43
CA MET A 50 3.41 -2.58 3.86
C MET A 50 2.51 -1.51 4.48
N ALA A 51 2.73 -0.24 4.15
CA ALA A 51 1.89 0.86 4.60
C ALA A 51 0.43 0.69 4.15
N THR A 52 0.20 0.25 2.91
CA THR A 52 -1.15 0.00 2.37
C THR A 52 -1.88 -1.14 3.08
N GLN A 53 -1.16 -2.14 3.59
CA GLN A 53 -1.79 -3.26 4.32
C GLN A 53 -2.20 -2.89 5.74
N LEU A 54 -1.55 -1.90 6.34
CA LEU A 54 -1.85 -1.46 7.69
C LEU A 54 -3.07 -0.53 7.67
N SER A 55 -4.17 -1.00 8.28
CA SER A 55 -5.38 -0.21 8.45
C SER A 55 -5.70 0.00 9.93
N ALA A 56 -6.48 1.05 10.22
CA ALA A 56 -7.00 1.28 11.58
C ALA A 56 -7.82 0.07 12.09
N ILE A 57 -8.53 -0.61 11.18
CA ILE A 57 -9.29 -1.83 11.49
C ILE A 57 -8.35 -2.93 11.94
N THR A 58 -7.24 -3.14 11.25
CA THR A 58 -6.24 -4.15 11.61
C THR A 58 -5.67 -3.88 13.00
N LEU A 59 -5.34 -2.63 13.32
CA LEU A 59 -4.78 -2.25 14.62
C LEU A 59 -5.76 -2.52 15.78
N VAL A 60 -7.00 -2.02 15.66
CA VAL A 60 -8.02 -2.20 16.71
C VAL A 60 -8.49 -3.65 16.78
N GLY A 61 -8.67 -4.30 15.62
CA GLY A 61 -9.14 -5.68 15.53
C GLY A 61 -8.15 -6.69 16.10
N THR A 62 -6.86 -6.58 15.74
CA THR A 62 -5.83 -7.52 16.23
C THR A 62 -5.56 -7.37 17.72
N THR A 63 -5.59 -6.14 18.26
CA THR A 63 -5.46 -5.91 19.70
C THR A 63 -6.69 -6.42 20.47
N GLY A 64 -7.90 -6.19 19.95
CA GLY A 64 -9.13 -6.75 20.51
C GLY A 64 -9.15 -8.28 20.50
N GLN A 65 -8.74 -8.89 19.39
CA GLN A 65 -8.62 -10.34 19.27
C GLN A 65 -7.52 -10.89 20.19
N GLY A 66 -6.40 -10.18 20.33
CA GLY A 66 -5.33 -10.50 21.27
C GLY A 66 -5.80 -10.49 22.73
N TYR A 67 -6.68 -9.56 23.09
CA TYR A 67 -7.30 -9.49 24.42
C TYR A 67 -8.27 -10.65 24.67
N ALA A 68 -9.09 -11.01 23.66
CA ALA A 68 -10.11 -12.05 23.81
C ALA A 68 -9.55 -13.48 23.77
N ASP A 69 -8.74 -13.80 22.74
CA ASP A 69 -8.32 -15.17 22.42
C ASP A 69 -6.78 -15.36 22.43
N GLY A 70 -6.03 -14.34 22.86
CA GLY A 70 -4.57 -14.34 22.86
C GLY A 70 -3.95 -14.24 21.46
N LEU A 71 -2.69 -14.64 21.32
CA LEU A 71 -1.92 -14.47 20.08
C LEU A 71 -2.15 -15.58 19.03
N ARG A 72 -3.22 -16.40 19.16
CA ARG A 72 -3.49 -17.50 18.21
C ARG A 72 -3.67 -17.01 16.78
N PHE A 73 -4.20 -15.80 16.59
CA PHE A 73 -4.39 -15.19 15.28
C PHE A 73 -3.08 -15.00 14.50
N VAL A 74 -1.93 -14.87 15.19
CA VAL A 74 -0.62 -14.64 14.56
C VAL A 74 -0.24 -15.79 13.62
N GLN A 75 -0.72 -17.01 13.89
CA GLN A 75 -0.42 -18.17 13.05
C GLN A 75 -0.88 -17.99 11.59
N PHE A 76 -1.98 -17.25 11.37
CA PHE A 76 -2.46 -16.94 10.02
C PHE A 76 -1.54 -15.97 9.28
N TYR A 77 -0.83 -15.11 10.02
CA TYR A 77 0.07 -14.13 9.43
C TYR A 77 1.38 -14.77 8.93
N TYR A 78 1.77 -15.96 9.39
CA TYR A 78 2.96 -16.65 8.88
C TYR A 78 2.83 -17.07 7.41
N GLY A 79 1.61 -17.28 6.91
CA GLY A 79 1.38 -17.58 5.49
C GLY A 79 1.60 -16.38 4.58
N LEU A 80 1.43 -15.16 5.08
CA LEU A 80 1.50 -13.94 4.28
C LEU A 80 2.90 -13.66 3.71
N PRO A 81 4.00 -13.73 4.48
CA PRO A 81 5.35 -13.60 3.92
C PRO A 81 5.63 -14.62 2.82
N LEU A 82 5.20 -15.86 3.01
CA LEU A 82 5.43 -16.93 2.04
C LEU A 82 4.65 -16.67 0.74
N ALA A 83 3.38 -16.29 0.85
CA ALA A 83 2.57 -15.87 -0.30
C ALA A 83 3.21 -14.68 -1.02
N MET A 84 3.70 -13.67 -0.28
CA MET A 84 4.35 -12.50 -0.86
C MET A 84 5.61 -12.84 -1.66
N ILE A 85 6.42 -13.80 -1.20
CA ILE A 85 7.59 -14.28 -1.96
C ILE A 85 7.14 -14.90 -3.28
N ILE A 86 6.13 -15.77 -3.25
CA ILE A 86 5.58 -16.42 -4.45
C ILE A 86 5.04 -15.36 -5.43
N LEU A 87 4.24 -14.41 -4.94
CA LEU A 87 3.67 -13.32 -5.75
C LEU A 87 4.77 -12.44 -6.37
N SER A 88 5.83 -12.16 -5.62
CA SER A 88 6.96 -11.34 -6.09
C SER A 88 7.75 -12.04 -7.18
N VAL A 89 7.88 -13.36 -7.14
CA VAL A 89 8.60 -14.14 -8.16
C VAL A 89 7.74 -14.44 -9.38
N THR A 90 6.41 -14.52 -9.22
CA THR A 90 5.49 -14.94 -10.29
C THR A 90 4.70 -13.78 -10.90
N LEU A 91 3.85 -13.12 -10.11
CA LEU A 91 2.94 -12.07 -10.60
C LEU A 91 3.63 -10.74 -10.91
N VAL A 92 4.60 -10.32 -10.10
CA VAL A 92 5.33 -9.06 -10.36
C VAL A 92 6.03 -9.05 -11.72
N PRO A 93 6.87 -10.05 -12.10
CA PRO A 93 7.50 -10.05 -13.42
C PRO A 93 6.49 -10.23 -14.55
N PHE A 94 5.40 -10.95 -14.30
CA PHE A 94 4.31 -11.13 -15.26
C PHE A 94 3.64 -9.79 -15.61
N PHE A 95 3.16 -9.03 -14.62
CA PHE A 95 2.53 -7.73 -14.85
C PHE A 95 3.51 -6.69 -15.39
N HIS A 96 4.77 -6.74 -14.94
CA HIS A 96 5.81 -5.84 -15.44
C HIS A 96 6.07 -6.05 -16.95
N ARG A 97 6.06 -7.30 -17.43
CA ARG A 97 6.20 -7.64 -18.86
C ARG A 97 4.95 -7.31 -19.67
N ALA A 98 3.76 -7.47 -19.10
CA ALA A 98 2.49 -7.15 -19.74
C ALA A 98 2.28 -5.64 -19.99
N ARG A 99 3.08 -4.77 -19.34
CA ARG A 99 3.01 -3.30 -19.41
C ARG A 99 1.58 -2.76 -19.27
N VAL A 100 0.86 -3.30 -18.30
CA VAL A 100 -0.48 -2.81 -17.94
C VAL A 100 -0.37 -1.82 -16.77
N PHE A 101 -1.25 -0.83 -16.75
CA PHE A 101 -1.42 0.13 -15.66
C PHE A 101 -2.22 -0.47 -14.51
N THR A 102 -3.16 -1.36 -14.82
CA THR A 102 -4.02 -2.01 -13.83
C THR A 102 -4.10 -3.52 -14.06
N ALA A 103 -4.41 -4.27 -12.99
CA ALA A 103 -4.66 -5.71 -13.12
C ALA A 103 -5.89 -5.99 -14.01
N TYR A 104 -6.89 -5.10 -14.00
CA TYR A 104 -8.09 -5.23 -14.81
C TYR A 104 -7.83 -5.04 -16.31
N GLU A 105 -6.94 -4.13 -16.68
CA GLU A 105 -6.51 -3.94 -18.08
C GLU A 105 -5.89 -5.23 -18.66
N TYR A 106 -5.17 -6.00 -17.84
CA TYR A 106 -4.70 -7.33 -18.27
C TYR A 106 -5.87 -8.29 -18.52
N LEU A 107 -6.88 -8.30 -17.63
CA LEU A 107 -8.05 -9.16 -17.78
C LEU A 107 -8.87 -8.78 -19.03
N GLU A 108 -9.05 -7.49 -19.28
CA GLU A 108 -9.72 -6.97 -20.47
C GLU A 108 -9.00 -7.43 -21.75
N ARG A 109 -7.68 -7.23 -21.85
CA ARG A 109 -6.88 -7.72 -23.00
C ARG A 109 -6.94 -9.23 -23.19
N ARG A 110 -7.10 -10.00 -22.11
CA ARG A 110 -7.05 -11.47 -22.15
C ARG A 110 -8.41 -12.11 -22.41
N PHE A 111 -9.49 -11.49 -21.94
CA PHE A 111 -10.82 -12.08 -21.89
C PHE A 111 -11.92 -11.26 -22.59
N ASP A 112 -11.61 -10.05 -23.06
CA ASP A 112 -12.49 -9.21 -23.90
C ASP A 112 -13.86 -8.97 -23.24
N VAL A 113 -13.86 -8.45 -22.01
CA VAL A 113 -15.09 -8.15 -21.24
C VAL A 113 -15.64 -6.78 -21.61
#